data_AF-A0A318R5M5-F1
#
_entry.id   AF-A0A318R5M5-F1
#
_cell.length_a   1.000
_cell.length_b   1.000
_cell.length_c   1.000
_cell.angle_alpha   90.00
_cell.angle_beta   90.00
_cell.angle_gamma   90.00
#
_symmetry.space_group_name_H-M   'P 1'
#
loop_
_entity.id
_entity.type
_entity.pdbx_description
1 polymer ?
#
loop_
_entity_poly.entity_id
_entity_poly.type
_entity_poly.pdbx_seq_one_letter_code
_entity_poly.pdbx_strand_id
1 'polypeptide(L)' 'MHSSFPTGRRSTMKVEVSCFVGGMVIKEIVHVDKFEDADKVAKSRNPFCRVVNRKVLMK' A
#
# COMPACT_ATOMS: atom_id res chain seq x y z
N MET A 1 -15.08 -22.22 -6.23
CA MET A 1 -15.51 -20.98 -5.57
C MET A 1 -14.88 -19.79 -6.31
N HIS A 2 -15.58 -19.29 -7.33
CA HIS A 2 -15.19 -18.07 -8.05
C HIS A 2 -15.67 -16.88 -7.21
N SER A 3 -14.77 -16.13 -6.57
CA SER A 3 -15.12 -14.84 -5.99
C SER A 3 -14.84 -13.77 -7.04
N SER A 4 -15.94 -13.30 -7.65
CA SER A 4 -15.97 -12.18 -8.57
C SER A 4 -15.60 -10.91 -7.80
N PHE A 5 -14.37 -10.43 -7.96
CA PHE A 5 -13.99 -9.09 -7.50
C PHE A 5 -14.83 -8.07 -8.29
N PRO A 6 -15.61 -7.19 -7.64
CA PRO A 6 -16.42 -6.22 -8.36
C PRO A 6 -15.50 -5.19 -9.02
N THR A 7 -15.50 -5.18 -10.35
CA THR A 7 -14.92 -4.14 -11.21
C THR A 7 -15.76 -2.86 -11.16
N GLY A 8 -15.94 -2.31 -9.97
CA GLY A 8 -16.27 -0.89 -9.83
C GLY A 8 -15.00 -0.09 -10.08
N ARG A 9 -15.01 0.90 -10.97
CA ARG A 9 -13.96 1.92 -11.05
C ARG A 9 -13.92 2.71 -9.73
N ARG A 10 -13.41 2.13 -8.65
CA ARG A 10 -12.96 2.90 -7.50
C ARG A 10 -11.69 3.60 -7.92
N SER A 11 -11.64 4.93 -7.73
CA SER A 11 -10.45 5.73 -7.95
C SER A 11 -9.34 5.22 -7.02
N THR A 12 -8.52 4.31 -7.52
CA THR A 12 -7.39 3.78 -6.77
C THR A 12 -6.27 4.82 -6.80
N MET A 13 -5.89 5.30 -5.62
CA MET A 13 -4.77 6.20 -5.45
C MET A 13 -3.46 5.41 -5.34
N LYS A 14 -2.42 5.89 -6.03
CA LYS A 14 -1.07 5.35 -5.93
C LYS A 14 -0.37 5.99 -4.74
N VAL A 15 0.13 5.16 -3.83
CA VAL A 15 0.87 5.61 -2.64
C VAL A 15 2.22 4.93 -2.62
N GLU A 16 3.30 5.72 -2.58
CA GLU A 16 4.63 5.24 -2.22
C GLU A 16 4.69 5.12 -0.69
N VAL A 17 4.93 3.91 -0.21
CA VAL A 17 5.13 3.59 1.20
C VAL A 17 6.60 3.25 1.40
N SER A 18 7.26 3.94 2.33
CA SER A 18 8.60 3.58 2.77
C SER A 18 8.51 2.70 4.01
N CYS A 19 8.94 1.46 3.88
CA CYS A 19 8.99 0.44 4.92
C CYS A 19 10.42 0.29 5.45
N PHE A 20 10.60 0.36 6.76
CA PHE A 20 11.85 -0.02 7.41
C PHE A 20 11.79 -1.51 7.79
N VAL A 21 12.71 -2.31 7.26
CA VAL A 21 12.80 -3.77 7.47
C VAL A 21 14.27 -4.13 7.67
N GLY A 22 14.60 -4.73 8.82
CA GLY A 22 15.94 -5.29 9.05
C GLY A 22 17.11 -4.30 8.90
N GLY A 23 16.92 -3.02 9.23
CA GLY A 23 17.97 -2.00 9.09
C GLY A 23 17.96 -1.24 7.76
N MET A 24 17.11 -1.63 6.81
CA MET A 24 17.02 -1.02 5.48
C MET A 24 15.67 -0.35 5.25
N VAL A 25 15.65 0.72 4.44
CA VAL A 25 14.41 1.36 3.95
C VAL A 25 14.11 0.85 2.54
N ILE A 26 12.96 0.20 2.39
CA ILE A 26 12.42 -0.29 1.13
C ILE A 26 11.23 0.59 0.75
N LYS A 27 11.18 1.01 -0.51
CA LYS A 27 10.03 1.73 -1.05
C LYS A 27 9.14 0.78 -1.82
N GLU A 28 7.85 0.80 -1.50
CA GLU A 28 6.82 0.02 -2.19
C GLU A 28 5.73 0.94 -2.72
N ILE A 29 5.19 0.63 -3.89
CA ILE A 29 4.00 1.31 -4.42
C ILE A 29 2.78 0.43 -4.18
N VAL A 30 1.82 0.96 -3.42
CA VAL A 30 0.53 0.33 -3.18
C VAL A 30 -0.58 1.13 -3.85
N HIS A 31 -1.62 0.41 -4.28
CA HIS A 31 -2.84 1.00 -4.82
C HIS A 31 -3.93 0.82 -3.79
N VAL A 32 -4.52 1.90 -3.32
CA VAL A 32 -5.55 1.88 -2.27
C VAL A 32 -6.71 2.77 -2.64
N ASP A 33 -7.89 2.49 -2.09
CA ASP A 33 -9.05 3.37 -2.24
C ASP A 33 -8.98 4.57 -1.28
N LYS A 34 -8.34 4.37 -0.12
CA LYS A 34 -8.15 5.38 0.93
C LYS A 34 -6.70 5.41 1.36
N PHE A 35 -6.15 6.61 1.58
CA PHE A 35 -4.75 6.77 1.99
C PHE A 35 -4.40 6.01 3.28
N GLU A 36 -5.35 5.93 4.22
CA GLU A 36 -5.19 5.25 5.50
C GLU A 36 -4.95 3.74 5.34
N ASP A 37 -5.49 3.14 4.28
CA ASP A 37 -5.35 1.70 4.02
C ASP A 37 -3.97 1.34 3.45
N ALA A 38 -3.16 2.33 3.01
CA ALA A 38 -1.81 2.09 2.48
C ALA A 38 -0.88 1.40 3.51
N ASP A 39 -1.00 1.77 4.78
CA ASP A 39 -0.22 1.14 5.87
C ASP A 39 -0.62 -0.33 6.09
N LYS A 40 -1.93 -0.60 6.07
CA LYS A 40 -2.45 -1.97 6.21
C LYS A 40 -2.01 -2.85 5.05
N VAL A 41 -2.06 -2.34 3.82
CA VAL A 41 -1.64 -3.09 2.63
C VAL A 41 -0.14 -3.38 2.68
N ALA A 42 0.68 -2.39 3.03
CA ALA A 42 2.14 -2.58 3.17
C ALA A 42 2.49 -3.61 4.25
N LYS A 43 1.84 -3.54 5.43
CA LYS A 43 2.02 -4.51 6.52
C LYS A 43 1.49 -5.91 6.17
N SER A 44 0.41 -6.00 5.41
CA SER A 44 -0.14 -7.28 4.96
C SER A 44 0.80 -7.99 3.97
N ARG A 45 1.56 -7.23 3.17
CA ARG A 45 2.57 -7.78 2.25
C ARG A 45 3.86 -8.14 2.98
N ASN A 46 4.25 -7.32 3.95
CA ASN A 46 5.42 -7.57 4.77
C ASN A 46 5.08 -7.34 6.25
N PRO A 47 4.83 -8.42 7.03
CA PRO A 47 4.47 -8.30 8.45
C PRO A 47 5.53 -7.60 9.31
N PHE A 48 6.78 -7.61 8.88
CA PHE A 48 7.90 -6.95 9.57
C PHE A 48 8.12 -5.51 9.09
N CYS A 49 7.33 -5.00 8.14
CA CYS A 49 7.42 -3.61 7.71
C CYS A 49 6.98 -2.66 8.84
N ARG A 50 7.88 -1.78 9.24
CA ARG A 50 7.53 -0.54 9.93
C ARG A 50 7.42 0.60 8.92
N VAL A 51 6.20 1.05 8.64
CA VAL A 51 5.98 2.19 7.74
C VAL A 51 6.54 3.46 8.38
N VAL A 52 7.50 4.08 7.70
CA VAL A 52 8.16 5.32 8.15
C VAL A 52 7.74 6.54 7.32
N ASN A 53 7.24 6.34 6.11
CA ASN A 53 6.71 7.42 5.28
C ASN A 53 5.64 6.91 4.32
N ARG A 54 4.68 7.78 3.97
CA ARG A 54 3.63 7.52 2.96
C ARG A 54 3.45 8.77 2.11
N LYS A 55 3.58 8.64 0.80
CA LYS A 55 3.45 9.75 -0.15
C LYS A 55 2.49 9.36 -1.27
N VAL A 56 1.47 10.19 -1.49
CA VAL A 56 0.60 10.03 -2.65
C VAL A 56 1.39 10.38 -3.91
N LEU A 57 1.46 9.44 -4.85
CA LEU A 57 2.00 9.66 -6.18
C LEU A 57 0.84 10.13 -7.06
N MET A 58 0.57 11.43 -7.07
CA MET A 58 -0.38 12.02 -8.02
C MET A 58 0.14 11.80 -9.44
N LYS A 59 -0.77 11.44 -10.35
CA LYS A 59 -0.52 11.43 -11.80
C LYS A 59 -0.93 12.77 -12.37
#